data_AF-A0A359LSY3-F1
#
_entry.id   AF-A0A359LSY3-F1
#
_cell.length_a   1.000
_cell.length_b   1.000
_cell.length_c   1.000
_cell.angle_alpha   90.00
_cell.angle_beta   90.00
_cell.angle_gamma   90.00
#
_symmetry.space_group_name_H-M   'P 1'
#
loop_
_entity.id
_entity.type
_entity.pdbx_description
1 polymer ?
#
loop_
_entity_poly.entity_id
_entity_poly.type
_entity_poly.pdbx_seq_one_letter_code
_entity_poly.pdbx_strand_id
1 'polypeptide(L)' 'RAGGEALIGWAIGHGERFDDAEYQDKVEAEALYDLLERDVAPVFYDRDSNRIPRRWIARMKSCVANLCCFFNTHRMVKEY' A
#
# COMPACT_ATOMS: atom_id res chain seq x y z
N ARG A 1 2.23 -15.11 15.04
CA ARG A 1 1.03 -14.24 15.14
C ARG A 1 0.64 -13.89 13.72
N ALA A 2 -0.58 -14.24 13.31
CA ALA A 2 -1.00 -14.36 11.91
C ALA A 2 -0.69 -13.09 11.08
N GLY A 3 0.12 -13.25 10.04
CA GLY A 3 0.36 -12.25 9.01
C GLY A 3 -0.89 -12.09 8.15
N GLY A 4 -1.82 -11.26 8.62
CA GLY A 4 -2.80 -10.65 7.74
C GLY A 4 -2.07 -9.61 6.90
N GLU A 5 -1.45 -10.05 5.81
CA GLU A 5 -0.91 -9.12 4.80
C GLU A 5 -2.00 -8.13 4.45
N ALA A 6 -1.70 -6.86 4.67
CA ALA A 6 -2.65 -5.77 4.54
C ALA A 6 -3.24 -5.78 3.12
N LEU A 7 -4.50 -6.24 3.03
CA LEU A 7 -5.37 -6.07 1.86
C LEU A 7 -5.68 -4.58 1.58
N ILE A 8 -4.99 -3.66 2.24
CA ILE A 8 -5.25 -2.23 2.29
C ILE A 8 -4.09 -1.40 1.69
N GLY A 9 -2.98 -2.04 1.30
CA GLY A 9 -1.85 -1.35 0.66
C GLY A 9 -0.49 -1.99 0.94
N TRP A 10 0.55 -1.21 0.77
CA TRP A 10 1.92 -1.55 1.14
C TRP A 10 2.47 -0.43 2.02
N ALA A 11 3.26 -0.80 3.03
CA ALA A 11 3.96 0.16 3.87
C ALA A 11 5.42 0.26 3.39
N ILE A 12 5.98 1.46 3.40
CA ILE A 12 7.40 1.71 3.15
C ILE A 12 8.05 2.00 4.48
N GLY A 13 9.11 1.27 4.80
CA GLY A 13 9.75 1.31 6.10
C GLY A 13 8.85 0.84 7.24
N HIS A 14 9.36 0.96 8.47
CA HIS A 14 8.65 0.57 9.69
C HIS A 14 8.30 1.76 10.60
N GLY A 15 8.37 2.99 10.06
CA GLY A 15 8.20 4.22 10.85
C GLY A 15 9.40 4.50 11.77
N GLU A 16 10.55 3.92 11.46
CA GLU A 16 11.82 4.17 12.14
C GLU A 16 12.26 5.60 11.84
N ARG A 17 12.84 6.26 12.85
CA ARG A 17 13.50 7.56 12.67
C ARG A 17 14.99 7.33 12.84
N PHE A 18 15.75 7.66 11.81
CA PHE A 18 17.20 7.65 11.88
C PHE A 18 17.70 9.04 12.25
N ASP A 19 18.84 9.09 12.92
CA ASP A 19 19.50 10.37 13.26
C ASP A 19 20.07 11.07 12.01
N ASP A 20 20.35 10.29 10.96
CA ASP A 20 20.83 10.76 9.67
C ASP A 20 19.71 10.67 8.61
N ALA A 21 19.28 11.83 8.14
CA ALA A 21 18.22 11.94 7.13
C ALA A 21 18.63 11.42 5.75
N GLU A 22 19.90 11.57 5.34
CA GLU A 22 20.36 11.02 4.05
C GLU A 22 20.44 9.50 4.10
N TYR A 23 20.81 8.93 5.25
CA TYR A 23 20.79 7.49 5.44
C TYR A 23 19.36 6.94 5.43
N GLN A 24 18.43 7.61 6.12
CA GLN A 24 17.01 7.25 6.09
C GLN A 24 16.45 7.25 4.66
N ASP A 25 16.70 8.32 3.91
CA ASP A 25 16.20 8.47 2.54
C ASP A 25 16.72 7.35 1.63
N LYS A 26 18.00 6.98 1.74
CA LYS A 26 18.57 5.86 0.97
C LYS A 26 17.89 4.52 1.29
N VAL A 27 17.71 4.22 2.57
CA VAL A 27 17.10 2.96 3.01
C VAL A 27 15.62 2.88 2.60
N GLU A 28 14.88 3.96 2.78
CA GLU A 28 13.47 4.02 2.39
C GLU A 28 13.29 3.98 0.86
N ALA A 29 14.19 4.63 0.10
CA ALA A 29 14.19 4.57 -1.36
C ALA A 29 14.47 3.15 -1.87
N GLU A 30 15.47 2.46 -1.30
CA GLU A 30 15.76 1.06 -1.64
C GLU A 30 14.55 0.15 -1.35
N ALA A 31 13.94 0.30 -0.17
CA ALA A 31 12.73 -0.43 0.20
C ALA A 31 11.56 -0.13 -0.75
N LEU A 32 11.39 1.12 -1.18
CA LEU A 32 10.40 1.50 -2.17
C LEU A 32 10.66 0.84 -3.53
N TYR A 33 11.90 0.84 -4.01
CA TYR A 33 12.24 0.21 -5.29
C TYR A 33 12.00 -1.30 -5.24
N ASP A 34 12.44 -1.97 -4.19
CA ASP A 34 12.21 -3.41 -3.99
C ASP A 34 10.71 -3.74 -3.96
N LEU A 35 9.92 -2.94 -3.25
CA LEU A 35 8.47 -3.09 -3.18
C LEU A 35 7.82 -2.92 -4.57
N LEU A 36 8.24 -1.90 -5.32
CA LEU A 36 7.72 -1.65 -6.66
C LEU A 36 8.04 -2.81 -7.61
N GLU A 37 9.27 -3.31 -7.58
CA GLU A 37 9.75 -4.35 -8.49
C GLU A 37 9.19 -5.73 -8.15
N ARG A 38 9.16 -6.09 -6.86
CA ARG A 38 8.84 -7.46 -6.43
C ARG A 38 7.35 -7.68 -6.18
N ASP A 39 6.64 -6.64 -5.75
CA ASP A 39 5.22 -6.76 -5.38
C ASP A 39 4.30 -5.98 -6.32
N VAL A 40 4.50 -4.67 -6.46
CA VAL A 40 3.53 -3.80 -7.14
C VAL A 40 3.48 -4.09 -8.64
N ALA A 41 4.63 -4.10 -9.33
CA ALA A 41 4.68 -4.30 -10.77
C ALA A 41 4.15 -5.69 -11.17
N PRO A 42 4.55 -6.81 -10.55
CA PRO A 42 4.01 -8.12 -10.88
C PRO A 42 2.50 -8.18 -10.69
N VAL A 43 1.96 -7.66 -9.58
CA VAL A 43 0.50 -7.68 -9.32
C VAL A 43 -0.28 -6.80 -10.29
N PHE A 44 0.29 -5.67 -10.72
CA PHE A 44 -0.35 -4.75 -11.67
C PHE A 44 -0.35 -5.29 -13.11
N TYR A 45 0.74 -5.94 -13.52
CA TYR A 45 0.90 -6.49 -14.86
C TYR A 45 0.42 -7.95 -14.99
N ASP A 46 0.18 -8.66 -13.89
CA ASP A 46 -0.49 -9.96 -13.85
C ASP A 46 -1.94 -9.83 -14.30
N ARG A 47 -2.15 -10.02 -15.60
CA ARG A 47 -3.44 -9.89 -16.27
C ARG A 47 -3.86 -11.24 -16.81
N ASP A 48 -5.12 -11.58 -16.60
CA ASP A 48 -5.70 -12.81 -17.14
C ASP A 48 -5.82 -12.77 -18.68
N SER A 49 -6.35 -13.85 -19.26
CA SER A 49 -6.60 -13.96 -20.71
C SER A 49 -7.48 -12.84 -21.27
N ASN A 50 -8.26 -12.16 -20.42
CA ASN A 50 -9.13 -11.05 -20.78
C ASN A 50 -8.47 -9.68 -20.52
N ARG A 51 -7.17 -9.66 -20.20
CA ARG A 51 -6.37 -8.48 -19.84
C ARG A 51 -6.76 -7.82 -18.52
N ILE A 52 -7.46 -8.54 -17.64
CA ILE A 52 -7.97 -8.03 -16.36
C ILE A 52 -7.01 -8.40 -15.24
N PRO A 53 -6.47 -7.43 -14.48
CA PRO A 53 -5.62 -7.70 -13.33
C PRO A 53 -6.48 -7.99 -12.10
N ARG A 54 -6.93 -9.24 -11.96
CA ARG A 54 -7.90 -9.64 -10.93
C ARG A 54 -7.37 -9.44 -9.51
N ARG A 55 -6.08 -9.72 -9.29
CA ARG A 55 -5.42 -9.55 -7.99
C ARG A 55 -5.32 -8.07 -7.60
N TRP A 56 -4.99 -7.20 -8.55
CA TRP A 56 -5.01 -5.75 -8.36
C TRP A 56 -6.41 -5.24 -7.98
N ILE A 57 -7.45 -5.67 -8.71
CA ILE A 57 -8.84 -5.27 -8.44
C ILE A 57 -9.29 -5.73 -7.04
N ALA A 58 -8.94 -6.95 -6.64
CA ALA A 58 -9.26 -7.46 -5.31
C ALA A 58 -8.62 -6.58 -4.22
N ARG A 59 -7.35 -6.20 -4.38
CA ARG A 59 -6.64 -5.28 -3.48
C ARG A 59 -7.33 -3.92 -3.40
N MET A 60 -7.64 -3.31 -4.55
CA MET A 60 -8.38 -2.03 -4.60
C MET A 60 -9.72 -2.09 -3.87
N LYS A 61 -10.50 -3.16 -4.09
CA LYS A 61 -11.80 -3.35 -3.41
C LYS A 61 -11.63 -3.45 -1.90
N SER A 62 -10.62 -4.18 -1.44
CA SER A 62 -10.33 -4.28 -0.01
C SER A 62 -9.82 -2.97 0.59
N CYS A 63 -9.03 -2.18 -0.14
CA CYS A 63 -8.67 -0.82 0.30
C CYS A 63 -9.90 0.04 0.52
N VAL A 64 -10.82 0.09 -0.47
CA VAL A 64 -12.07 0.86 -0.37
C VAL A 64 -12.93 0.36 0.79
N ALA A 65 -13.11 -0.95 0.94
CA ALA A 65 -13.94 -1.52 1.99
C ALA A 65 -13.42 -1.19 3.40
N ASN A 66 -12.10 -1.17 3.61
CA ASN A 66 -11.52 -0.96 4.94
C ASN A 66 -11.22 0.52 5.24
N LEU A 67 -10.85 1.33 4.26
CA LEU A 67 -10.46 2.74 4.48
C LEU A 67 -11.60 3.74 4.27
N CYS A 68 -12.59 3.44 3.41
CA CYS A 68 -13.65 4.41 3.09
C CYS A 68 -14.51 4.78 4.31
N CYS A 69 -14.64 3.87 5.28
CA CYS A 69 -15.31 4.14 6.56
C CYS A 69 -14.57 5.19 7.42
N PHE A 70 -13.25 5.29 7.29
CA PHE A 70 -12.41 6.19 8.08
C PHE A 70 -12.12 7.52 7.38
N PHE A 71 -12.05 7.52 6.05
CA PHE A 71 -11.73 8.68 5.19
C PHE A 71 -12.96 9.26 4.49
N ASN A 72 -14.07 9.43 5.21
CA ASN A 72 -15.25 10.09 4.68
C ASN A 72 -15.26 11.57 5.07
N THR A 73 -15.39 12.48 4.10
CA THR A 73 -15.52 13.94 4.33
C THR A 73 -16.66 14.27 5.29
N HIS A 74 -17.73 13.46 5.31
CA HIS A 74 -18.83 13.57 6.26
C HIS A 74 -18.38 13.39 7.72
N ARG A 75 -17.36 12.55 7.98
CA ARG A 75 -16.75 12.42 9.31
C ARG A 75 -15.93 13.66 9.66
N MET A 76 -15.11 14.16 8.73
CA MET A 76 -14.33 15.39 8.93
C MET A 76 -15.21 16.60 9.28
N VAL A 77 -16.37 16.74 8.62
CA VAL A 77 -17.32 17.83 8.90
C VAL A 77 -18.07 17.63 10.22
N LYS A 78 -18.32 16.37 10.64
CA LYS A 78 -18.94 16.07 11.94
C LYS A 78 -18.00 16.27 13.13
N GLU A 79 -16.69 16.13 12.91
CA GLU A 79 -15.64 16.34 13.92
C GLU A 79 -15.18 17.82 14.01
N TYR A 80 -15.80 18.72 13.26
CA TYR A 80 -15.56 20.17 13.30
C TYR A 80 -16.63 20.88 14.14
#